data_AF-A0A9P1JUZ4-F1
#
_entry.id   AF-A0A9P1JUZ4-F1
#
_cell.length_a   1.000
_cell.length_b   1.000
_cell.length_c   1.000
_cell.angle_alpha   90.00
_cell.angle_beta   90.00
_cell.angle_gamma   90.00
#
_symmetry.space_group_name_H-M   'P 1'
#
loop_
_entity.id
_entity.type
_entity.pdbx_description
1 polymer ?
#
loop_
_entity_poly.entity_id
_entity_poly.type
_entity_poly.pdbx_seq_one_letter_code
_entity_poly.pdbx_strand_id
1 'polypeptide(L)'
;MFLLPADDHRSERIAQVRQWLSRENNDPHWENDAREADVRVLVIVHRMAAMRMGFPGLYAALHDKAPSSLKDGLEDGSTWPLRPFLTYLLPLALAVRVGDHFEVMSLLRTHCPLLTADGIAGREVGEVLLQLKAATIQLSALFDAPTTTIRHILDHAITTELLRLDDRYTPYFADPDRGPDADDPESGPVTAFLACGAKELWGYRHYIEDMSPFATQQGVKGAEFDRVLVLIDDDEGRGQNQFSYGKYFGITPLSERDTENLAKGEDSVLERTRRLFYVCSSRATRDLAVVMFLPNVEAARSQIEAKGLFRPEDIYDDRSLVEHPAAAG
;
A
#
# COMPACT_ATOMS: atom_id res chain seq x y z
N MET A 1 -4.37 -13.43 19.07
CA MET A 1 -4.81 -12.06 18.72
C MET A 1 -4.35 -11.12 19.83
N PHE A 2 -3.75 -9.99 19.48
CA PHE A 2 -3.31 -8.95 20.41
C PHE A 2 -4.26 -7.76 20.32
N LEU A 3 -4.84 -7.37 21.43
CA LEU A 3 -5.74 -6.22 21.57
C LEU A 3 -4.96 -5.08 22.21
N LEU A 4 -4.60 -4.06 21.42
CA LEU A 4 -3.67 -3.03 21.85
C LEU A 4 -4.31 -1.64 21.78
N PRO A 5 -3.93 -0.70 22.66
CA PRO A 5 -4.42 0.67 22.60
C PRO A 5 -4.09 1.37 21.28
N ALA A 6 -5.07 2.04 20.70
CA ALA A 6 -4.94 2.91 19.53
C ALA A 6 -4.27 4.25 19.89
N ASP A 7 -3.00 4.22 20.32
CA ASP A 7 -2.21 5.38 20.76
C ASP A 7 -1.00 5.67 19.85
N ASP A 8 -0.23 6.72 20.14
CA ASP A 8 0.95 7.10 19.34
C ASP A 8 2.10 6.07 19.41
N HIS A 9 1.97 5.01 20.22
CA HIS A 9 3.00 3.96 20.42
C HIS A 9 2.76 2.71 19.57
N ARG A 10 1.88 2.75 18.56
CA ARG A 10 1.57 1.62 17.65
C ARG A 10 2.80 0.90 17.10
N SER A 11 3.79 1.65 16.59
CA SER A 11 5.00 1.05 16.01
C SER A 11 5.83 0.30 17.06
N GLU A 12 5.94 0.85 18.27
CA GLU A 12 6.63 0.20 19.39
C GLU A 12 5.88 -1.06 19.83
N ARG A 13 4.55 -0.99 19.94
CA ARG A 13 3.69 -2.12 20.30
C ARG A 13 3.79 -3.27 19.29
N ILE A 14 3.89 -2.97 17.99
CA ILE A 14 4.13 -3.99 16.95
C ILE A 14 5.48 -4.67 17.15
N ALA A 15 6.53 -3.91 17.46
CA ALA A 15 7.85 -4.47 17.76
C ALA A 15 7.80 -5.36 19.02
N GLN A 16 7.09 -4.94 20.07
CA GLN A 16 6.88 -5.74 21.28
C GLN A 16 6.12 -7.05 20.98
N VAL A 17 5.09 -7.02 20.13
CA VAL A 17 4.39 -8.24 19.68
C VAL A 17 5.33 -9.20 18.97
N ARG A 18 6.18 -8.70 18.06
CA ARG A 18 7.16 -9.54 17.34
C ARG A 18 8.18 -10.17 18.29
N GLN A 19 8.67 -9.41 19.26
CA GLN A 19 9.56 -9.93 20.31
C GLN A 19 8.87 -10.98 21.19
N TRP A 20 7.60 -10.76 21.53
CA TRP A 20 6.80 -11.70 22.30
C TRP A 20 6.61 -13.02 21.52
N LEU A 21 6.21 -12.94 20.25
CA LEU A 21 6.02 -14.11 19.38
C LEU A 21 7.33 -14.90 19.18
N SER A 22 8.44 -14.18 18.99
CA SER A 22 9.78 -14.76 18.90
C SER A 22 10.12 -15.62 20.11
N ARG A 23 9.79 -15.13 21.32
CA ARG A 23 10.05 -15.85 22.57
C ARG A 23 9.08 -16.99 22.81
N GLU A 24 7.77 -16.73 22.72
CA GLU A 24 6.73 -17.70 23.04
C GLU A 24 6.74 -18.90 22.08
N ASN A 25 6.99 -18.65 20.80
CA ASN A 25 7.06 -19.72 19.79
C ASN A 25 8.47 -20.28 19.62
N ASN A 26 9.47 -19.76 20.36
CA ASN A 26 10.89 -20.07 20.20
C ASN A 26 11.34 -19.94 18.72
N ASP A 27 10.95 -18.84 18.10
CA ASP A 27 11.10 -18.59 16.67
C ASP A 27 11.68 -17.19 16.39
N PRO A 28 13.03 -17.07 16.32
CA PRO A 28 13.71 -15.78 16.20
C PRO A 28 13.43 -15.08 14.86
N HIS A 29 12.85 -15.77 13.88
CA HIS A 29 12.54 -15.17 12.59
C HIS A 29 11.47 -14.07 12.71
N TRP A 30 10.62 -14.10 13.74
CA TRP A 30 9.65 -13.03 14.00
C TRP A 30 10.29 -11.64 14.14
N GLU A 31 11.54 -11.54 14.59
CA GLU A 31 12.29 -10.29 14.74
C GLU A 31 13.15 -9.92 13.51
N ASN A 32 13.24 -10.82 12.53
CA ASN A 32 14.10 -10.65 11.37
C ASN A 32 13.31 -10.08 10.18
N ASP A 33 13.75 -8.92 9.67
CA ASP A 33 13.16 -8.26 8.49
C ASP A 33 13.73 -8.78 7.15
N ALA A 34 14.68 -9.70 7.18
CA ALA A 34 15.24 -10.32 5.98
C ALA A 34 14.20 -11.20 5.27
N ARG A 35 14.27 -11.25 3.93
CA ARG A 35 13.33 -12.02 3.11
C ARG A 35 13.34 -13.51 3.43
N GLU A 36 14.46 -14.08 3.89
CA GLU A 36 14.53 -15.50 4.27
C GLU A 36 13.80 -15.83 5.57
N ALA A 37 13.49 -14.83 6.40
CA ALA A 37 12.70 -15.03 7.62
C ALA A 37 11.20 -15.25 7.33
N ASP A 38 10.77 -14.95 6.11
CA ASP A 38 9.42 -15.17 5.59
C ASP A 38 8.30 -14.67 6.53
N VAL A 39 8.56 -13.52 7.17
CA VAL A 39 7.59 -12.78 7.97
C VAL A 39 6.91 -11.75 7.07
N ARG A 40 5.59 -11.84 6.97
CA ARG A 40 4.78 -10.88 6.22
C ARG A 40 3.85 -10.10 7.12
N VAL A 41 3.98 -8.78 7.10
CA VAL A 41 3.05 -7.90 7.83
C VAL A 41 1.98 -7.42 6.86
N LEU A 42 0.75 -7.90 7.03
CA LEU A 42 -0.38 -7.51 6.18
C LEU A 42 -1.18 -6.42 6.87
N VAL A 43 -1.13 -5.22 6.28
CA VAL A 43 -1.86 -4.06 6.79
C VAL A 43 -3.20 -3.97 6.10
N ILE A 44 -4.26 -4.12 6.88
CA ILE A 44 -5.62 -4.15 6.36
C ILE A 44 -6.19 -2.74 6.13
N VAL A 45 -5.66 -1.73 6.83
CA VAL A 45 -6.14 -0.34 6.72
C VAL A 45 -5.08 0.55 6.08
N HIS A 46 -5.36 0.94 4.83
CA HIS A 46 -4.44 1.62 3.91
C HIS A 46 -3.93 2.98 4.41
N ARG A 47 -4.70 3.74 5.23
CA ARG A 47 -4.24 5.04 5.74
C ARG A 47 -3.06 4.90 6.71
N MET A 48 -3.06 3.88 7.56
CA MET A 48 -1.96 3.62 8.50
C MET A 48 -0.68 3.24 7.74
N ALA A 49 -0.82 2.35 6.75
CA ALA A 49 0.28 2.03 5.85
C ALA A 49 0.81 3.29 5.15
N ALA A 50 -0.08 4.17 4.68
CA ALA A 50 0.31 5.43 4.06
C ALA A 50 1.14 6.33 4.99
N MET A 51 0.70 6.54 6.23
CA MET A 51 1.43 7.36 7.20
C MET A 51 2.79 6.76 7.53
N ARG A 52 2.87 5.44 7.81
CA ARG A 52 4.12 4.79 8.23
C ARG A 52 5.11 4.58 7.11
N MET A 53 4.63 4.28 5.90
CA MET A 53 5.49 4.05 4.73
C MET A 53 5.78 5.35 3.99
N GLY A 54 5.28 6.50 4.47
CA GLY A 54 5.63 7.81 3.95
C GLY A 54 4.93 8.17 2.64
N PHE A 55 3.68 7.76 2.45
CA PHE A 55 2.82 8.18 1.34
C PHE A 55 1.45 8.78 1.73
N PRO A 56 1.33 9.56 2.83
CA PRO A 56 0.04 10.02 3.32
C PRO A 56 -0.68 11.00 2.39
N GLY A 57 0.06 11.84 1.66
CA GLY A 57 -0.50 12.80 0.71
C GLY A 57 -1.06 12.09 -0.52
N LEU A 58 -0.30 11.14 -1.06
CA LEU A 58 -0.71 10.28 -2.18
C LEU A 58 -1.99 9.53 -1.83
N TYR A 59 -2.04 8.91 -0.65
CA TYR A 59 -3.24 8.21 -0.19
C TYR A 59 -4.42 9.16 -0.07
N ALA A 60 -4.27 10.29 0.62
CA ALA A 60 -5.36 11.26 0.79
C ALA A 60 -5.89 11.78 -0.56
N ALA A 61 -5.02 12.02 -1.53
CA ALA A 61 -5.38 12.49 -2.87
C ALA A 61 -6.26 11.48 -3.63
N LEU A 62 -5.87 10.21 -3.62
CA LEU A 62 -6.53 9.15 -4.39
C LEU A 62 -7.59 8.36 -3.62
N HIS A 63 -7.77 8.65 -2.32
CA HIS A 63 -8.74 7.96 -1.47
C HIS A 63 -9.81 8.89 -0.87
N ASP A 64 -9.47 10.01 -0.22
CA ASP A 64 -10.42 10.66 0.70
C ASP A 64 -11.63 11.30 0.02
N LYS A 65 -11.41 11.93 -1.13
CA LYS A 65 -12.46 12.58 -1.94
C LYS A 65 -12.56 12.00 -3.34
N ALA A 66 -11.95 10.85 -3.58
CA ALA A 66 -11.90 10.24 -4.90
C ALA A 66 -13.15 9.38 -5.19
N PRO A 67 -13.53 9.21 -6.46
CA PRO A 67 -14.53 8.22 -6.87
C PRO A 67 -14.05 6.80 -6.60
N SER A 68 -14.98 5.83 -6.61
CA SER A 68 -14.67 4.42 -6.34
C SER A 68 -13.64 3.84 -7.31
N SER A 69 -13.65 4.27 -8.58
CA SER A 69 -12.66 3.87 -9.60
C SER A 69 -11.21 4.06 -9.14
N LEU A 70 -10.91 5.20 -8.51
CA LEU A 70 -9.57 5.52 -8.02
C LEU A 70 -9.29 4.88 -6.67
N LYS A 71 -10.29 4.82 -5.78
CA LYS A 71 -10.19 4.20 -4.46
C LYS A 71 -9.85 2.73 -4.56
N ASP A 72 -10.67 1.97 -5.27
CA ASP A 72 -10.50 0.52 -5.39
C ASP A 72 -9.17 0.19 -6.08
N GLY A 73 -8.80 0.97 -7.11
CA GLY A 73 -7.51 0.81 -7.79
C GLY A 73 -6.28 1.23 -6.96
N LEU A 74 -6.45 2.07 -5.94
CA LEU A 74 -5.38 2.43 -5.01
C LEU A 74 -5.09 1.27 -4.04
N GLU A 75 -6.12 0.49 -3.68
CA GLU A 75 -5.98 -0.66 -2.79
C GLU A 75 -5.18 -1.81 -3.42
N ASP A 76 -5.40 -2.05 -4.72
CA ASP A 76 -4.78 -3.15 -5.47
C ASP A 76 -3.63 -2.74 -6.41
N GLY A 77 -3.32 -1.43 -6.50
CA GLY A 77 -2.26 -0.91 -7.36
C GLY A 77 -2.62 -0.77 -8.84
N SER A 78 -3.89 -0.98 -9.21
CA SER A 78 -4.36 -0.90 -10.60
C SER A 78 -4.78 0.51 -11.03
N THR A 79 -4.87 1.47 -10.11
CA THR A 79 -5.34 2.82 -10.43
C THR A 79 -4.45 3.48 -11.49
N TRP A 80 -5.10 4.07 -12.49
CA TRP A 80 -4.41 4.55 -13.67
C TRP A 80 -3.37 5.65 -13.41
N PRO A 81 -3.54 6.57 -12.44
CA PRO A 81 -2.54 7.59 -12.18
C PRO A 81 -1.21 7.02 -11.65
N LEU A 82 -1.24 5.84 -11.02
CA LEU A 82 -0.06 5.18 -10.45
C LEU A 82 0.62 4.23 -11.42
N ARG A 83 -0.11 3.72 -12.41
CA ARG A 83 0.37 2.70 -13.34
C ARG A 83 1.69 3.05 -14.03
N PRO A 84 1.91 4.26 -14.58
CA PRO A 84 3.20 4.62 -15.20
C PRO A 84 4.39 4.49 -14.26
N PHE A 85 4.18 4.75 -12.98
CA PHE A 85 5.23 4.71 -11.96
C PHE A 85 5.54 3.29 -11.54
N LEU A 86 4.52 2.52 -11.17
CA LEU A 86 4.69 1.15 -10.70
C LEU A 86 5.26 0.23 -11.78
N THR A 87 4.79 0.38 -13.02
CA THR A 87 5.16 -0.53 -14.11
C THR A 87 6.45 -0.17 -14.82
N TYR A 88 6.88 1.10 -14.77
CA TYR A 88 8.00 1.57 -15.58
C TYR A 88 8.93 2.55 -14.87
N LEU A 89 8.47 3.73 -14.44
CA LEU A 89 9.38 4.79 -14.00
C LEU A 89 10.14 4.43 -12.70
N LEU A 90 9.49 3.78 -11.72
CA LEU A 90 10.16 3.33 -10.50
C LEU A 90 11.09 2.14 -10.78
N PRO A 91 10.70 1.07 -11.51
CA PRO A 91 11.63 0.03 -11.95
C PRO A 91 12.85 0.57 -12.69
N LEU A 92 12.65 1.54 -13.60
CA LEU A 92 13.73 2.16 -14.36
C LEU A 92 14.69 2.92 -13.44
N ALA A 93 14.18 3.71 -12.50
CA ALA A 93 15.00 4.40 -11.52
C ALA A 93 15.78 3.44 -10.62
N LEU A 94 15.18 2.32 -10.18
CA LEU A 94 15.87 1.30 -9.40
C LEU A 94 17.01 0.64 -10.20
N ALA A 95 16.74 0.25 -11.45
CA ALA A 95 17.75 -0.35 -12.33
C ALA A 95 18.94 0.60 -12.55
N VAL A 96 18.69 1.90 -12.72
CA VAL A 96 19.73 2.93 -12.79
C VAL A 96 20.54 3.00 -11.50
N ARG A 97 19.89 3.00 -10.33
CA ARG A 97 20.56 3.11 -9.02
C ARG A 97 21.53 1.96 -8.74
N VAL A 98 21.14 0.74 -9.09
CA VAL A 98 21.98 -0.45 -8.87
C VAL A 98 22.97 -0.69 -10.01
N GLY A 99 22.94 0.14 -11.06
CA GLY A 99 23.83 0.01 -12.21
C GLY A 99 23.50 -1.16 -13.15
N ASP A 100 22.25 -1.66 -13.11
CA ASP A 100 21.80 -2.74 -13.99
C ASP A 100 21.48 -2.21 -15.39
N HIS A 101 22.53 -2.09 -16.21
CA HIS A 101 22.41 -1.59 -17.57
C HIS A 101 21.54 -2.47 -18.49
N PHE A 102 21.44 -3.77 -18.20
CA PHE A 102 20.61 -4.68 -19.00
C PHE A 102 19.13 -4.41 -18.73
N GLU A 103 18.73 -4.33 -17.46
CA GLU A 103 17.35 -4.04 -17.08
C GLU A 103 16.93 -2.63 -17.53
N VAL A 104 17.81 -1.63 -17.39
CA VAL A 104 17.56 -0.28 -17.94
C VAL A 104 17.23 -0.34 -19.43
N MET A 105 18.04 -1.05 -20.23
CA MET A 105 17.80 -1.15 -21.67
C MET A 105 16.55 -1.98 -22.01
N SER A 106 16.24 -3.00 -21.22
CA SER A 106 15.04 -3.81 -21.36
C SER A 106 13.77 -2.96 -21.20
N LEU A 107 13.71 -2.19 -20.10
CA LEU A 107 12.61 -1.28 -19.78
C LEU A 107 12.46 -0.17 -20.84
N LEU A 108 13.58 0.46 -21.23
CA LEU A 108 13.57 1.51 -22.26
C LEU A 108 13.02 0.98 -23.60
N ARG A 109 13.48 -0.19 -24.06
CA ARG A 109 12.98 -0.76 -25.33
C ARG A 109 11.48 -1.08 -25.31
N THR A 110 10.94 -1.37 -24.12
CA THR A 110 9.54 -1.79 -23.97
C THR A 110 8.60 -0.58 -23.91
N HIS A 111 9.02 0.53 -23.29
CA HIS A 111 8.14 1.65 -22.97
C HIS A 111 8.53 2.99 -23.61
N CYS A 112 9.79 3.17 -24.02
CA CYS A 112 10.27 4.45 -24.53
C CYS A 112 9.93 4.63 -26.02
N PRO A 113 9.19 5.67 -26.40
CA PRO A 113 8.83 5.93 -27.80
C PRO A 113 10.05 6.16 -28.70
N LEU A 114 11.15 6.70 -28.16
CA LEU A 114 12.38 6.96 -28.93
C LEU A 114 13.09 5.69 -29.42
N LEU A 115 12.84 4.54 -28.80
CA LEU A 115 13.45 3.27 -29.21
C LEU A 115 12.54 2.44 -30.13
N THR A 116 11.38 2.98 -30.53
CA THR A 116 10.54 2.39 -31.58
C THR A 116 11.15 2.60 -32.96
N ALA A 117 10.70 1.83 -33.96
CA ALA A 117 11.16 1.99 -35.34
C ALA A 117 10.95 3.43 -35.85
N ASP A 118 9.80 4.03 -35.54
CA ASP A 118 9.48 5.41 -35.92
C ASP A 118 10.27 6.43 -35.10
N GLY A 119 10.53 6.15 -33.82
CA GLY A 119 11.30 7.04 -32.93
C GLY A 119 12.77 7.18 -33.34
N ILE A 120 13.36 6.12 -33.90
CA ILE A 120 14.75 6.10 -34.38
C ILE A 120 14.85 6.60 -35.83
N ALA A 121 13.78 6.52 -36.63
CA ALA A 121 13.82 6.88 -38.04
C ALA A 121 14.35 8.31 -38.26
N GLY A 122 15.47 8.41 -38.98
CA GLY A 122 16.12 9.69 -39.27
C GLY A 122 16.91 10.32 -38.13
N ARG A 123 17.12 9.61 -37.01
CA ARG A 123 17.96 10.04 -35.87
C ARG A 123 19.24 9.21 -35.78
N GLU A 124 20.31 9.81 -35.28
CA GLU A 124 21.53 9.08 -34.94
C GLU A 124 21.35 8.29 -33.64
N VAL A 125 21.45 6.96 -33.73
CA VAL A 125 21.17 6.05 -32.60
C VAL A 125 22.07 6.36 -31.40
N GLY A 126 23.35 6.71 -31.64
CA GLY A 126 24.28 7.05 -30.57
C GLY A 126 23.84 8.27 -29.77
N GLU A 127 23.29 9.30 -30.43
CA GLU A 127 22.79 10.50 -29.78
C GLU A 127 21.53 10.22 -28.97
N VAL A 128 20.62 9.41 -29.51
CA VAL A 128 19.41 8.96 -28.80
C VAL A 128 19.79 8.20 -27.52
N LEU A 129 20.75 7.28 -27.59
CA LEU A 129 21.20 6.53 -26.41
C LEU A 129 21.88 7.42 -25.37
N LEU A 130 22.66 8.42 -25.80
CA LEU A 130 23.28 9.40 -24.90
C LEU A 130 22.21 10.26 -24.19
N GLN A 131 21.19 10.73 -24.94
CA GLN A 131 20.05 11.45 -24.39
C GLN A 131 19.30 10.61 -23.35
N LEU A 132 18.97 9.35 -23.67
CA LEU A 132 18.26 8.45 -22.77
C LEU A 132 19.07 8.14 -21.52
N LYS A 133 20.39 7.98 -21.64
CA LYS A 133 21.28 7.81 -20.48
C LYS A 133 21.24 9.03 -19.56
N ALA A 134 21.34 10.24 -20.11
CA ALA A 134 21.24 11.46 -19.31
C ALA A 134 19.87 11.60 -18.64
N ALA A 135 18.80 11.34 -19.39
CA ALA A 135 17.42 11.43 -18.92
C ALA A 135 17.11 10.43 -17.79
N THR A 136 17.62 9.19 -17.88
CA THR A 136 17.42 8.15 -16.85
C THR A 136 18.20 8.44 -15.57
N ILE A 137 19.42 8.98 -15.67
CA ILE A 137 20.19 9.46 -14.51
C ILE A 137 19.44 10.61 -13.81
N GLN A 138 18.96 11.59 -14.57
CA GLN A 138 18.20 12.72 -14.02
C GLN A 138 16.87 12.25 -13.40
N LEU A 139 16.16 11.32 -14.03
CA LEU A 139 14.94 10.72 -13.47
C LEU A 139 15.21 10.12 -12.09
N SER A 140 16.27 9.31 -11.95
CA SER A 140 16.65 8.72 -10.67
C SER A 140 16.93 9.79 -9.60
N ALA A 141 17.62 10.88 -9.97
CA ALA A 141 17.91 11.98 -9.06
C ALA A 141 16.66 12.75 -8.63
N LEU A 142 15.70 12.94 -9.54
CA LEU A 142 14.44 13.64 -9.24
C LEU A 142 13.62 12.91 -8.18
N PHE A 143 13.60 11.57 -8.19
CA PHE A 143 12.91 10.77 -7.18
C PHE A 143 13.47 10.96 -5.75
N ASP A 144 14.72 11.37 -5.60
CA ASP A 144 15.36 11.58 -4.30
C ASP A 144 15.37 13.05 -3.85
N ALA A 145 15.06 13.97 -4.74
CA ALA A 145 15.03 15.39 -4.44
C ALA A 145 13.83 15.74 -3.53
N PRO A 146 14.03 16.46 -2.41
CA PRO A 146 12.97 16.70 -1.42
C PRO A 146 11.77 17.49 -1.92
N THR A 147 11.97 18.39 -2.88
CA THR A 147 10.94 19.30 -3.40
C THR A 147 10.31 18.82 -4.71
N THR A 148 10.69 17.64 -5.20
CA THR A 148 10.14 17.08 -6.43
C THR A 148 8.74 16.56 -6.18
N THR A 149 7.79 17.00 -7.01
CA THR A 149 6.42 16.48 -7.02
C THR A 149 6.25 15.39 -8.06
N ILE A 150 5.17 14.62 -7.98
CA ILE A 150 4.80 13.63 -9.00
C ILE A 150 4.68 14.28 -10.39
N ARG A 151 4.15 15.52 -10.46
CA ARG A 151 4.13 16.33 -11.68
C ARG A 151 5.52 16.53 -12.28
N HIS A 152 6.53 16.91 -11.48
CA HIS A 152 7.89 17.12 -11.98
C HIS A 152 8.49 15.84 -12.59
N ILE A 153 8.17 14.66 -12.06
CA ILE A 153 8.61 13.38 -12.63
C ILE A 153 7.99 13.16 -14.02
N LEU A 154 6.69 13.42 -14.16
CA LEU A 154 6.00 13.28 -15.44
C LEU A 154 6.43 14.33 -16.46
N ASP A 155 6.61 15.59 -16.05
CA ASP A 155 7.14 16.64 -16.91
C ASP A 155 8.51 16.25 -17.48
N HIS A 156 9.41 15.75 -16.62
CA HIS A 156 10.71 15.22 -17.06
C HIS A 156 10.54 14.06 -18.04
N ALA A 157 9.67 13.10 -17.76
CA ALA A 157 9.44 11.94 -18.63
C ALA A 157 8.86 12.33 -20.01
N ILE A 158 7.98 13.34 -20.06
CA ILE A 158 7.39 13.86 -21.30
C ILE A 158 8.46 14.64 -22.09
N THR A 159 9.11 15.61 -21.46
CA THR A 159 10.09 16.50 -22.10
C THR A 159 11.31 15.77 -22.65
N THR A 160 11.71 14.67 -22.01
CA THR A 160 12.81 13.82 -22.48
C THR A 160 12.37 12.66 -23.39
N GLU A 161 11.08 12.56 -23.68
CA GLU A 161 10.46 11.48 -24.45
C GLU A 161 10.73 10.07 -23.86
N LEU A 162 10.95 9.97 -22.55
CA LEU A 162 11.14 8.69 -21.84
C LEU A 162 9.86 7.84 -21.81
N LEU A 163 8.70 8.51 -21.83
CA LEU A 163 7.39 7.88 -21.77
C LEU A 163 6.39 8.69 -22.60
N ARG A 164 5.50 7.99 -23.32
CA ARG A 164 4.26 8.58 -23.82
C ARG A 164 3.15 8.33 -22.80
N LEU A 165 2.56 9.41 -22.28
CA LEU A 165 1.44 9.29 -21.35
C LEU A 165 0.15 8.91 -22.07
N ASP A 166 -0.74 8.27 -21.31
CA ASP A 166 -2.12 8.01 -21.69
C ASP A 166 -2.89 9.33 -21.87
N ASP A 167 -3.83 9.35 -22.82
CA ASP A 167 -4.61 10.55 -23.17
C ASP A 167 -5.35 11.16 -21.97
N ARG A 168 -5.62 10.38 -20.91
CA ARG A 168 -6.19 10.86 -19.64
C ARG A 168 -5.32 11.88 -18.91
N TYR A 169 -4.02 11.92 -19.17
CA TYR A 169 -3.14 12.97 -18.62
C TYR A 169 -3.18 14.27 -19.43
N THR A 170 -3.70 14.26 -20.66
CA THR A 170 -3.74 15.43 -21.54
C THR A 170 -4.28 16.70 -20.86
N PRO A 171 -5.42 16.66 -20.12
CA PRO A 171 -5.98 17.85 -19.48
C PRO A 171 -5.07 18.47 -18.40
N TYR A 172 -4.05 17.75 -17.94
CA TYR A 172 -3.16 18.18 -16.87
C TYR A 172 -1.81 18.70 -17.37
N PHE A 173 -1.46 18.48 -18.65
CA PHE A 173 -0.14 18.79 -19.22
C PHE A 173 -0.17 19.52 -20.57
N ALA A 174 -1.27 19.47 -21.33
CA ALA A 174 -1.30 19.97 -22.71
C ALA A 174 -1.65 21.46 -22.85
N ASP A 175 -2.47 22.03 -21.96
CA ASP A 175 -2.98 23.41 -22.08
C ASP A 175 -3.09 24.10 -20.71
N PRO A 176 -2.35 25.20 -20.45
CA PRO A 176 -2.47 25.99 -19.22
C PRO A 176 -3.85 26.65 -19.02
N ASP A 177 -4.54 26.97 -20.11
CA ASP A 177 -5.82 27.68 -20.10
C ASP A 177 -7.01 26.72 -20.09
N ARG A 178 -6.79 25.47 -20.52
CA ARG A 178 -7.78 24.39 -20.52
C ARG A 178 -7.35 23.30 -19.56
N GLY A 179 -7.51 23.61 -18.27
CA GLY A 179 -7.30 22.67 -17.18
C GLY A 179 -8.28 21.48 -17.20
N PRO A 180 -8.15 20.57 -16.23
CA PRO A 180 -9.03 19.41 -16.14
C PRO A 180 -10.48 19.83 -15.95
N ASP A 181 -11.41 19.03 -16.49
CA ASP A 181 -12.84 19.31 -16.42
C ASP A 181 -13.29 19.37 -14.96
N ALA A 182 -13.84 20.51 -14.53
CA ALA A 182 -14.28 20.70 -13.16
C ALA A 182 -15.45 19.79 -12.77
N ASP A 183 -16.22 19.30 -13.76
CA ASP A 183 -17.33 18.38 -13.56
C ASP A 183 -16.88 16.91 -13.52
N ASP A 184 -15.64 16.59 -13.91
CA ASP A 184 -15.08 15.24 -13.79
C ASP A 184 -14.68 14.96 -12.33
N PRO A 185 -15.27 13.95 -11.67
CA PRO A 185 -14.97 13.60 -10.28
C PRO A 185 -13.52 13.15 -10.06
N GLU A 186 -12.78 12.75 -11.09
CA GLU A 186 -11.37 12.39 -11.00
C GLU A 186 -10.43 13.60 -11.04
N SER A 187 -10.87 14.75 -11.55
CA SER A 187 -10.05 15.96 -11.74
C SER A 187 -9.39 16.49 -10.48
N GLY A 188 -10.17 16.64 -9.40
CA GLY A 188 -9.65 17.07 -8.10
C GLY A 188 -8.62 16.09 -7.51
N PRO A 189 -8.97 14.79 -7.36
CA PRO A 189 -8.06 13.74 -6.92
C PRO A 189 -6.75 13.66 -7.71
N VAL A 190 -6.81 13.66 -9.04
CA VAL A 190 -5.60 13.56 -9.89
C VAL A 190 -4.75 14.83 -9.79
N THR A 191 -5.37 16.01 -9.72
CA THR A 191 -4.63 17.26 -9.49
C THR A 191 -3.90 17.24 -8.15
N ALA A 192 -4.56 16.78 -7.08
CA ALA A 192 -3.94 16.62 -5.77
C ALA A 192 -2.80 15.61 -5.79
N PHE A 193 -2.99 14.47 -6.48
CA PHE A 193 -1.97 13.43 -6.64
C PHE A 193 -0.72 13.97 -7.35
N LEU A 194 -0.89 14.73 -8.44
CA LEU A 194 0.23 15.34 -9.16
C LEU A 194 1.03 16.34 -8.29
N ALA A 195 0.42 16.92 -7.27
CA ALA A 195 1.06 17.83 -6.32
C ALA A 195 1.78 17.12 -5.16
N CYS A 196 1.54 15.83 -4.93
CA CYS A 196 2.20 15.05 -3.88
C CYS A 196 3.72 14.95 -4.11
N GLY A 197 4.47 14.71 -3.03
CA GLY A 197 5.91 14.52 -3.12
C GLY A 197 6.26 13.23 -3.87
N ALA A 198 7.20 13.27 -4.81
CA ALA A 198 7.58 12.09 -5.61
C ALA A 198 8.13 10.95 -4.75
N LYS A 199 8.68 11.25 -3.57
CA LYS A 199 9.16 10.24 -2.61
C LYS A 199 8.06 9.32 -2.08
N GLU A 200 6.83 9.80 -2.02
CA GLU A 200 5.67 9.03 -1.57
C GLU A 200 5.43 7.79 -2.45
N LEU A 201 5.85 7.83 -3.72
CA LEU A 201 5.75 6.69 -4.64
C LEU A 201 6.59 5.49 -4.18
N TRP A 202 7.72 5.70 -3.49
CA TRP A 202 8.51 4.61 -2.92
C TRP A 202 7.78 3.92 -1.78
N GLY A 203 7.18 4.72 -0.90
CA GLY A 203 6.36 4.22 0.20
C GLY A 203 5.18 3.40 -0.30
N TYR A 204 4.47 3.93 -1.30
CA TYR A 204 3.33 3.26 -1.90
C TYR A 204 3.73 1.96 -2.63
N ARG A 205 4.85 1.98 -3.37
CA ARG A 205 5.39 0.79 -4.03
C ARG A 205 5.72 -0.30 -3.01
N HIS A 206 6.45 0.04 -1.95
CA HIS A 206 6.76 -0.91 -0.90
C HIS A 206 5.48 -1.46 -0.25
N TYR A 207 4.47 -0.62 -0.03
CA TYR A 207 3.17 -1.09 0.44
C TYR A 207 2.54 -2.11 -0.51
N ILE A 208 2.44 -1.82 -1.80
CA ILE A 208 1.73 -2.70 -2.74
C ILE A 208 2.50 -3.99 -3.04
N GLU A 209 3.83 -3.95 -3.05
CA GLU A 209 4.68 -5.12 -3.30
C GLU A 209 4.84 -6.00 -2.05
N ASP A 210 4.90 -5.38 -0.85
CA ASP A 210 5.32 -6.07 0.37
C ASP A 210 4.28 -6.22 1.48
N MET A 211 3.29 -5.35 1.55
CA MET A 211 2.43 -5.24 2.74
C MET A 211 0.94 -5.33 2.41
N SER A 212 0.59 -5.15 1.14
CA SER A 212 -0.79 -5.19 0.68
C SER A 212 -1.34 -6.62 0.74
N PRO A 213 -2.56 -6.81 1.27
CA PRO A 213 -3.27 -8.08 1.17
C PRO A 213 -3.72 -8.39 -0.25
N PHE A 214 -3.51 -7.46 -1.20
CA PHE A 214 -3.71 -7.63 -2.63
C PHE A 214 -2.39 -7.73 -3.39
N ALA A 215 -1.24 -7.72 -2.70
CA ALA A 215 0.07 -7.89 -3.32
C ALA A 215 0.06 -9.14 -4.19
N THR A 216 0.09 -8.94 -5.51
CA THR A 216 0.24 -9.98 -6.51
C THR A 216 1.70 -9.97 -6.91
N GLN A 217 2.57 -10.63 -6.14
CA GLN A 217 3.89 -10.95 -6.68
C GLN A 217 3.65 -11.83 -7.92
N GLN A 218 3.88 -11.24 -9.10
CA GLN A 218 3.86 -11.88 -10.42
C GLN A 218 2.70 -12.86 -10.64
N GLY A 219 1.46 -12.38 -10.63
CA GLY A 219 0.33 -13.17 -11.17
C GLY A 219 0.01 -14.48 -10.45
N VAL A 220 0.60 -14.75 -9.27
CA VAL A 220 0.23 -15.89 -8.44
C VAL A 220 -0.73 -15.42 -7.35
N LYS A 221 -2.02 -15.54 -7.64
CA LYS A 221 -3.08 -15.46 -6.63
C LYS A 221 -2.85 -16.62 -5.64
N GLY A 222 -2.49 -16.31 -4.39
CA GLY A 222 -2.25 -17.32 -3.35
C GLY A 222 -0.80 -17.42 -2.86
N ALA A 223 -0.06 -16.31 -2.80
CA ALA A 223 1.22 -16.29 -2.09
C ALA A 223 0.97 -16.54 -0.59
N GLU A 224 1.54 -17.63 -0.08
CA GLU A 224 1.53 -18.00 1.33
C GLU A 224 2.92 -17.74 1.93
N PHE A 225 2.97 -17.50 3.25
CA PHE A 225 4.16 -17.16 4.02
C PHE A 225 4.17 -17.96 5.32
N ASP A 226 5.35 -18.34 5.80
CA ASP A 226 5.51 -19.06 7.07
C ASP A 226 4.90 -18.29 8.24
N ARG A 227 5.10 -16.97 8.31
CA ARG A 227 4.62 -16.12 9.41
C ARG A 227 3.86 -14.93 8.87
N VAL A 228 2.63 -14.73 9.34
CA VAL A 228 1.83 -13.55 8.95
C VAL A 228 1.40 -12.77 10.19
N LEU A 229 1.69 -11.47 10.17
CA LEU A 229 1.18 -10.50 11.14
C LEU A 229 0.11 -9.63 10.48
N VAL A 230 -1.15 -9.85 10.83
CA VAL A 230 -2.27 -9.04 10.35
C VAL A 230 -2.46 -7.84 11.28
N LEU A 231 -2.40 -6.62 10.72
CA LEU A 231 -2.63 -5.38 11.45
C LEU A 231 -4.00 -4.78 11.11
N ILE A 232 -4.82 -4.58 12.15
CA ILE A 232 -6.16 -3.99 12.09
C ILE A 232 -6.18 -2.70 12.90
N ASP A 233 -6.60 -1.59 12.30
CA ASP A 233 -6.76 -0.30 12.98
C ASP A 233 -7.93 0.49 12.37
N ASP A 234 -9.12 0.34 12.95
CA ASP A 234 -10.32 1.03 12.50
C ASP A 234 -10.31 2.54 12.86
N ASP A 235 -9.52 2.98 13.85
CA ASP A 235 -9.53 4.38 14.32
C ASP A 235 -8.82 5.31 13.33
N GLU A 236 -7.73 4.86 12.72
CA GLU A 236 -7.06 5.58 11.63
C GLU A 236 -7.83 5.48 10.29
N GLY A 237 -8.82 4.58 10.21
CA GLY A 237 -9.70 4.37 9.06
C GLY A 237 -10.99 5.20 9.07
N ARG A 238 -11.18 6.14 10.02
CA ARG A 238 -12.42 6.95 10.13
C ARG A 238 -12.82 7.57 8.78
N GLY A 239 -13.97 7.13 8.25
CA GLY A 239 -14.51 7.53 6.94
C GLY A 239 -14.49 6.42 5.87
N GLN A 240 -13.84 5.28 6.14
CA GLN A 240 -13.95 4.08 5.31
C GLN A 240 -15.30 3.38 5.57
N ASN A 241 -16.18 3.39 4.58
CA ASN A 241 -17.47 2.69 4.64
C ASN A 241 -17.41 1.28 4.01
N GLN A 242 -16.26 0.90 3.43
CA GLN A 242 -16.12 -0.35 2.70
C GLN A 242 -15.82 -1.53 3.63
N PHE A 243 -15.01 -1.31 4.65
CA PHE A 243 -14.61 -2.29 5.67
C PHE A 243 -14.73 -1.70 7.07
N SER A 244 -15.09 -2.52 8.06
CA SER A 244 -15.03 -2.13 9.49
C SER A 244 -14.90 -3.36 10.37
N TYR A 245 -13.76 -3.48 11.03
CA TYR A 245 -13.49 -4.58 11.96
C TYR A 245 -14.21 -4.39 13.29
N GLY A 246 -14.44 -3.15 13.71
CA GLY A 246 -15.30 -2.82 14.83
C GLY A 246 -16.71 -3.38 14.64
N LYS A 247 -17.32 -3.17 13.46
CA LYS A 247 -18.62 -3.77 13.12
C LYS A 247 -18.54 -5.30 13.01
N TYR A 248 -17.50 -5.83 12.37
CA TYR A 248 -17.31 -7.27 12.20
C TYR A 248 -17.20 -8.03 13.53
N PHE A 249 -16.39 -7.54 14.45
CA PHE A 249 -16.22 -8.08 15.80
C PHE A 249 -17.33 -7.67 16.78
N GLY A 250 -18.28 -6.82 16.37
CA GLY A 250 -19.42 -6.42 17.21
C GLY A 250 -19.09 -5.35 18.26
N ILE A 251 -17.92 -4.72 18.16
CA ILE A 251 -17.47 -3.62 19.01
C ILE A 251 -18.21 -2.33 18.65
N THR A 252 -18.49 -2.14 17.37
CA THR A 252 -19.23 -0.98 16.82
C THR A 252 -20.59 -1.44 16.30
N PRO A 253 -21.69 -0.73 16.63
CA PRO A 253 -23.00 -1.07 16.09
C PRO A 253 -23.06 -0.84 14.57
N LEU A 254 -23.93 -1.61 13.91
CA LEU A 254 -24.26 -1.40 12.50
C LEU A 254 -25.05 -0.10 12.33
N SER A 255 -24.83 0.59 11.22
CA SER A 255 -25.67 1.73 10.82
C SER A 255 -27.01 1.27 10.25
N GLU A 256 -27.98 2.18 10.12
CA GLU A 256 -29.26 1.91 9.46
C GLU A 256 -29.05 1.37 8.04
N ARG A 257 -28.15 2.00 7.26
CA ARG A 257 -27.78 1.57 5.92
C ARG A 257 -27.19 0.15 5.89
N ASP A 258 -26.34 -0.19 6.85
CA ASP A 258 -25.77 -1.54 6.93
C ASP A 258 -26.86 -2.59 7.17
N THR A 259 -27.81 -2.25 8.03
CA THR A 259 -28.94 -3.13 8.40
C THR A 259 -29.88 -3.32 7.21
N GLU A 260 -30.16 -2.25 6.45
CA GLU A 260 -30.94 -2.32 5.22
C GLU A 260 -30.27 -3.18 4.15
N ASN A 261 -28.97 -3.00 3.92
CA ASN A 261 -28.20 -3.78 2.94
C ASN A 261 -28.21 -5.28 3.30
N LEU A 262 -28.05 -5.60 4.59
CA LEU A 262 -28.16 -6.98 5.08
C LEU A 262 -29.56 -7.56 4.85
N ALA A 263 -30.62 -6.80 5.11
CA ALA A 263 -31.99 -7.25 4.90
C ALA A 263 -32.32 -7.50 3.41
N LYS A 264 -31.69 -6.75 2.51
CA LYS A 264 -31.83 -6.89 1.05
C LYS A 264 -30.96 -8.01 0.46
N GLY A 265 -30.09 -8.63 1.26
CA GLY A 265 -29.12 -9.62 0.77
C GLY A 265 -28.03 -9.02 -0.13
N GLU A 266 -27.81 -7.71 -0.03
CA GLU A 266 -26.75 -7.01 -0.76
C GLU A 266 -25.38 -7.22 -0.08
N ASP A 267 -24.31 -7.00 -0.83
CA ASP A 267 -22.95 -7.11 -0.30
C ASP A 267 -22.74 -6.13 0.89
N SER A 268 -22.57 -6.70 2.08
CA SER A 268 -22.52 -5.94 3.33
C SER A 268 -21.08 -5.64 3.76
N VAL A 269 -20.91 -4.59 4.57
CA VAL A 269 -19.62 -4.26 5.19
C VAL A 269 -19.07 -5.46 5.98
N LEU A 270 -19.93 -6.26 6.60
CA LEU A 270 -19.55 -7.45 7.34
C LEU A 270 -18.98 -8.54 6.42
N GLU A 271 -19.63 -8.80 5.28
CA GLU A 271 -19.15 -9.81 4.34
C GLU A 271 -17.83 -9.41 3.70
N ARG A 272 -17.69 -8.16 3.26
CA ARG A 272 -16.43 -7.63 2.72
C ARG A 272 -15.30 -7.70 3.74
N THR A 273 -15.56 -7.25 4.97
CA THR A 273 -14.57 -7.30 6.07
C THR A 273 -14.16 -8.73 6.39
N ARG A 274 -15.12 -9.66 6.46
CA ARG A 274 -14.85 -11.09 6.66
C ARG A 274 -13.97 -11.66 5.54
N ARG A 275 -14.29 -11.38 4.28
CA ARG A 275 -13.53 -11.88 3.12
C ARG A 275 -12.09 -11.37 3.16
N LEU A 276 -11.89 -10.08 3.43
CA LEU A 276 -10.56 -9.50 3.53
C LEU A 276 -9.78 -10.10 4.71
N PHE A 277 -10.41 -10.19 5.88
CA PHE A 277 -9.81 -10.81 7.05
C PHE A 277 -9.37 -12.25 6.79
N TYR A 278 -10.24 -13.04 6.14
CA TYR A 278 -9.95 -14.41 5.74
C TYR A 278 -8.76 -14.46 4.77
N VAL A 279 -8.75 -13.64 3.72
CA VAL A 279 -7.64 -13.58 2.74
C VAL A 279 -6.31 -13.22 3.40
N CYS A 280 -6.30 -12.31 4.36
CA CYS A 280 -5.08 -11.97 5.09
C CYS A 280 -4.62 -13.13 5.98
N SER A 281 -5.55 -13.72 6.73
CA SER A 281 -5.26 -14.77 7.71
C SER A 281 -4.84 -16.08 7.04
N SER A 282 -5.46 -16.43 5.91
CA SER A 282 -5.18 -17.67 5.17
C SER A 282 -3.85 -17.67 4.44
N ARG A 283 -3.10 -16.56 4.45
CA ARG A 283 -1.75 -16.50 3.88
C ARG A 283 -0.69 -17.11 4.80
N ALA A 284 -1.01 -17.38 6.07
CA ALA A 284 -0.08 -18.01 7.01
C ALA A 284 -0.04 -19.54 6.82
N THR A 285 1.15 -20.12 6.67
CA THR A 285 1.35 -21.58 6.62
C THR A 285 1.77 -22.17 7.96
N ARG A 286 2.44 -21.39 8.83
CA ARG A 286 2.87 -21.82 10.16
C ARG A 286 2.22 -21.00 11.26
N ASP A 287 2.56 -19.71 11.33
CA ASP A 287 2.13 -18.85 12.44
C ASP A 287 1.31 -17.65 11.94
N LEU A 288 0.15 -17.43 12.58
CA LEU A 288 -0.69 -16.27 12.37
C LEU A 288 -0.77 -15.45 13.66
N ALA A 289 -0.38 -14.19 13.57
CA ALA A 289 -0.63 -13.20 14.61
C ALA A 289 -1.57 -12.11 14.07
N VAL A 290 -2.57 -11.74 14.86
CA VAL A 290 -3.49 -10.64 14.53
C VAL A 290 -3.35 -9.59 15.60
N VAL A 291 -3.03 -8.36 15.23
CA VAL A 291 -2.97 -7.20 16.12
C VAL A 291 -4.11 -6.26 15.75
N MET A 292 -4.94 -5.93 16.73
CA MET A 292 -6.03 -4.97 16.57
C MET A 292 -5.84 -3.80 17.51
N PHE A 293 -5.72 -2.60 16.94
CA PHE A 293 -5.67 -1.34 17.67
C PHE A 293 -7.08 -0.85 17.98
N LEU A 294 -7.31 -0.52 19.25
CA LEU A 294 -8.63 -0.23 19.79
C LEU A 294 -8.60 1.00 20.70
N PRO A 295 -9.59 1.91 20.60
CA PRO A 295 -9.70 3.04 21.52
C PRO A 295 -10.04 2.60 22.96
N ASN A 296 -10.73 1.46 23.11
CA ASN A 296 -11.02 0.86 24.42
C ASN A 296 -10.85 -0.67 24.33
N VAL A 297 -9.70 -1.16 24.78
CA VAL A 297 -9.32 -2.58 24.76
C VAL A 297 -10.23 -3.42 25.67
N GLU A 298 -10.54 -2.91 26.87
CA GLU A 298 -11.33 -3.65 27.86
C GLU A 298 -12.77 -3.89 27.38
N ALA A 299 -13.42 -2.86 26.86
CA ALA A 299 -14.77 -2.98 26.30
C ALA A 299 -14.82 -3.94 25.09
N ALA A 300 -13.79 -3.91 24.26
CA ALA A 300 -13.70 -4.72 23.05
C ALA A 300 -13.45 -6.21 23.34
N ARG A 301 -12.68 -6.56 24.39
CA ARG A 301 -12.32 -7.96 24.71
C ARG A 301 -13.55 -8.85 24.79
N SER A 302 -14.57 -8.43 25.55
CA SER A 302 -15.82 -9.21 25.73
C SER A 302 -16.53 -9.52 24.40
N GLN A 303 -16.54 -8.57 23.47
CA GLN A 303 -17.17 -8.74 22.16
C GLN A 303 -16.36 -9.69 21.27
N ILE A 304 -15.03 -9.59 21.31
CA ILE A 304 -14.12 -10.45 20.55
C ILE A 304 -14.20 -11.89 21.05
N GLU A 305 -14.22 -12.11 22.37
CA GLU A 305 -14.43 -13.43 22.96
C GLU A 305 -15.78 -14.02 22.57
N ALA A 306 -16.84 -13.22 22.63
CA ALA A 306 -18.19 -13.65 22.25
C ALA A 306 -18.32 -14.06 20.78
N LYS A 307 -17.44 -13.54 19.89
CA LYS A 307 -17.40 -13.95 18.47
C LYS A 307 -16.86 -15.36 18.28
N GLY A 308 -16.08 -15.89 19.21
CA GLY A 308 -15.55 -17.26 19.15
C GLY A 308 -14.61 -17.54 17.98
N LEU A 309 -14.04 -16.51 17.36
CA LEU A 309 -13.06 -16.65 16.27
C LEU A 309 -11.65 -17.02 16.78
N PHE A 310 -11.35 -16.68 18.03
CA PHE A 310 -10.11 -17.01 18.72
C PHE A 310 -10.43 -17.71 20.03
N ARG A 311 -9.55 -18.61 20.47
CA ARG A 311 -9.65 -19.19 21.81
C ARG A 311 -9.35 -18.10 22.86
N PRO A 312 -10.04 -18.04 24.00
CA PRO A 312 -9.82 -17.00 25.02
C PRO A 312 -8.36 -16.90 25.50
N GLU A 313 -7.66 -18.03 25.58
CA GLU A 313 -6.24 -18.12 25.93
C GLU A 313 -5.28 -17.55 24.87
N ASP A 314 -5.72 -17.45 23.61
CA ASP A 314 -4.96 -16.83 22.52
C ASP A 314 -5.31 -15.35 22.33
N ILE A 315 -6.03 -14.73 23.27
CA ILE A 315 -6.36 -13.30 23.25
C ILE A 315 -5.50 -12.59 24.29
N TYR A 316 -4.56 -11.80 23.81
CA TYR A 316 -3.57 -11.05 24.60
C TYR A 316 -3.90 -9.56 24.59
N ASP A 317 -3.49 -8.85 25.64
CA ASP A 317 -3.55 -7.39 25.74
C ASP A 317 -2.16 -6.80 26.00
N ASP A 318 -2.08 -5.50 26.25
CA ASP A 318 -0.83 -4.80 26.51
C ASP A 318 -0.10 -5.31 27.77
N ARG A 319 -0.84 -5.73 28.81
CA ARG A 319 -0.26 -6.34 30.02
C ARG A 319 0.47 -7.64 29.70
N SER A 320 -0.09 -8.42 28.78
CA SER A 320 0.49 -9.68 28.31
C SER A 320 1.86 -9.49 27.65
N LEU A 321 2.14 -8.31 27.09
CA LEU A 321 3.43 -7.97 26.48
C LEU A 321 4.51 -7.58 27.51
N VAL A 322 4.10 -7.13 28.70
CA VAL A 322 5.00 -6.64 29.77
C VAL A 322 5.28 -7.71 30.82
N GLU A 323 4.33 -8.63 31.07
CA GLU A 323 4.35 -9.55 32.21
C GLU A 323 5.27 -10.79 32.08
N HIS A 324 6.11 -10.90 31.04
CA HIS A 324 7.11 -11.97 30.96
C HIS A 324 8.55 -11.42 30.93
N PRO A 325 9.09 -10.96 32.07
CA PRO A 325 10.53 -10.87 32.23
C PRO A 325 11.10 -12.30 32.18
N ALA A 326 12.20 -12.46 31.44
CA ALA A 326 12.94 -13.70 31.27
C ALA A 326 12.78 -14.69 32.44
N ALA A 327 12.13 -15.82 32.19
CA ALA A 327 12.32 -16.98 33.03
C ALA A 327 13.79 -17.39 32.87
N ALA A 328 14.60 -16.95 33.83
CA ALA A 328 15.94 -17.46 34.03
C ALA A 328 15.85 -18.99 34.22
N GLY A 329 16.54 -19.73 33.36
CA GLY A 329 16.69 -21.17 33.39
C GLY A 329 17.73 -21.59 32.37
#